data_AF-A0A841MLS5-F1
#
_entry.id   AF-A0A841MLS5-F1
#
_cell.length_a   1.000
_cell.length_b   1.000
_cell.length_c   1.000
_cell.angle_alpha   90.00
_cell.angle_beta   90.00
_cell.angle_gamma   90.00
#
_symmetry.space_group_name_H-M   'P 1'
#
loop_
_entity.id
_entity.type
_entity.pdbx_description
1 polymer ?
#
loop_
_entity_poly.entity_id
_entity_poly.type
_entity_poly.pdbx_seq_one_letter_code
_entity_poly.pdbx_strand_id
1 'polypeptide(L)'
;MKKLLLSCLLMAFISGISIAQDYKKTIVAFQEELNAEFKNPDESPLSAAERKEFKGLPFFSIDEKYKVLAKFEKLPPRSLFQMKTTANSIKDYDVYGVLTFTLEGKEFRLNVYQSHILRTQEKYQDYLFLPFTDMTNGEETYGGEGIWI
;
A
#
# COMPACT_ATOMS: atom_id res chain seq x y z
N MET A 1 28.42 -15.34 -35.17
CA MET A 1 27.89 -15.69 -33.83
C MET A 1 27.91 -14.53 -32.84
N LYS A 2 29.02 -13.80 -32.66
CA LYS A 2 29.08 -12.62 -31.75
C LYS A 2 28.10 -11.47 -32.10
N LYS A 3 27.83 -11.23 -33.39
CA LYS A 3 26.86 -10.21 -33.85
C LYS A 3 25.38 -10.60 -33.63
N LEU A 4 25.06 -11.90 -33.59
CA LEU A 4 23.70 -12.36 -33.26
C LEU A 4 23.44 -12.30 -31.75
N LEU A 5 24.45 -12.61 -30.92
CA LEU A 5 24.37 -12.49 -29.46
C LEU A 5 24.16 -11.04 -29.01
N LEU A 6 24.78 -10.06 -29.69
CA LEU A 6 24.59 -8.64 -29.41
C LEU A 6 23.17 -8.13 -29.76
N SER A 7 22.55 -8.70 -30.81
CA SER A 7 21.19 -8.36 -31.23
C SER A 7 20.12 -8.90 -30.29
N CYS A 8 20.32 -10.07 -29.68
CA CYS A 8 19.40 -10.61 -28.66
C CYS A 8 19.47 -9.81 -27.34
N LEU A 9 20.65 -9.31 -26.97
CA LEU A 9 20.82 -8.51 -25.74
C LEU A 9 20.10 -7.15 -25.83
N LEU A 10 20.07 -6.54 -27.02
CA LEU A 10 19.41 -5.26 -27.26
C LEU A 10 17.87 -5.36 -27.22
N MET A 11 17.33 -6.50 -27.68
CA MET A 11 15.88 -6.73 -27.73
C MET A 11 15.30 -7.04 -26.33
N ALA A 12 16.07 -7.67 -25.45
CA ALA A 12 15.67 -7.93 -24.06
C ALA A 12 15.63 -6.65 -23.21
N PHE A 13 16.39 -5.61 -23.57
CA PHE A 13 16.41 -4.32 -22.86
C PHE A 13 15.16 -3.48 -23.12
N ILE A 14 14.54 -3.59 -24.30
CA ILE A 14 13.38 -2.78 -24.68
C ILE A 14 12.11 -3.24 -23.95
N SER A 15 11.98 -4.56 -23.67
CA SER A 15 10.82 -5.13 -22.99
C SER A 15 10.70 -4.70 -21.52
N GLY A 16 11.83 -4.47 -20.83
CA GLY A 16 11.84 -4.04 -19.43
C GLY A 16 11.39 -2.59 -19.22
N ILE A 17 11.60 -1.72 -20.22
CA ILE A 17 11.31 -0.29 -20.13
C ILE A 17 9.79 -0.03 -20.15
N SER A 18 9.02 -0.78 -20.95
CA SER A 18 7.57 -0.56 -21.07
C SER A 18 6.79 -0.89 -19.80
N ILE A 19 7.22 -1.89 -19.02
CA ILE A 19 6.54 -2.28 -17.77
C ILE A 19 6.82 -1.26 -16.66
N ALA A 20 8.05 -0.75 -16.58
CA ALA A 20 8.44 0.27 -15.61
C ALA A 20 7.72 1.62 -15.85
N GLN A 21 7.56 1.99 -17.12
CA GLN A 21 6.86 3.24 -17.49
C GLN A 21 5.39 3.22 -17.06
N ASP A 22 4.72 2.07 -17.12
CA ASP A 22 3.32 1.91 -16.73
C ASP A 22 3.12 2.00 -15.21
N TYR A 23 4.02 1.37 -14.44
CA TYR A 23 3.98 1.42 -12.97
C TYR A 23 4.16 2.83 -12.43
N LYS A 24 5.23 3.53 -12.86
CA LYS A 24 5.50 4.89 -12.39
C LYS A 24 4.37 5.85 -12.76
N LYS A 25 3.85 5.74 -13.99
CA LYS A 25 2.73 6.57 -14.46
C LYS A 25 1.47 6.36 -13.61
N THR A 26 1.16 5.12 -13.25
CA THR A 26 0.01 4.80 -12.40
C THR A 26 0.14 5.43 -11.01
N ILE A 27 1.33 5.37 -10.40
CA ILE A 27 1.57 6.00 -9.09
C ILE A 27 1.46 7.52 -9.18
N VAL A 28 2.04 8.14 -10.21
CA VAL A 28 1.95 9.60 -10.39
C VAL A 28 0.49 10.03 -10.55
N ALA A 29 -0.30 9.32 -11.37
CA ALA A 29 -1.71 9.61 -11.53
C ALA A 29 -2.47 9.51 -10.19
N PHE A 30 -2.21 8.47 -9.40
CA PHE A 30 -2.79 8.33 -8.06
C PHE A 30 -2.37 9.46 -7.11
N GLN A 31 -1.10 9.87 -7.12
CA GLN A 31 -0.60 10.98 -6.30
C GLN A 31 -1.26 12.32 -6.71
N GLU A 32 -1.51 12.53 -8.00
CA GLU A 32 -2.20 13.71 -8.51
C GLU A 32 -3.68 13.73 -8.11
N GLU A 33 -4.38 12.61 -8.25
CA GLU A 33 -5.77 12.43 -7.84
C GLU A 33 -5.95 12.67 -6.33
N LEU A 34 -5.12 12.04 -5.50
CA LEU A 34 -5.17 12.21 -4.04
C LEU A 34 -4.89 13.65 -3.62
N ASN A 35 -3.93 14.33 -4.28
CA ASN A 35 -3.69 15.76 -4.04
C ASN A 35 -4.88 16.64 -4.46
N ALA A 36 -5.62 16.26 -5.50
CA ALA A 36 -6.82 16.96 -5.93
C ALA A 36 -7.96 16.78 -4.91
N GLU A 37 -8.17 15.56 -4.40
CA GLU A 37 -9.12 15.28 -3.32
C GLU A 37 -8.83 16.13 -2.06
N PHE A 38 -7.57 16.21 -1.64
CA PHE A 38 -7.17 17.01 -0.47
C PHE A 38 -7.36 18.53 -0.69
N LYS A 39 -7.41 19.00 -1.94
CA LYS A 39 -7.72 20.40 -2.29
C LYS A 39 -9.22 20.65 -2.44
N ASN A 40 -10.02 19.60 -2.66
CA ASN A 40 -11.45 19.71 -2.88
C ASN A 40 -12.18 20.12 -1.57
N PRO A 41 -12.89 21.26 -1.53
CA PRO A 41 -13.57 21.70 -0.31
C PRO A 41 -14.68 20.76 0.19
N ASP A 42 -15.25 19.94 -0.69
CA ASP A 42 -16.40 19.07 -0.37
C ASP A 42 -15.97 17.67 0.11
N GLU A 43 -14.76 17.24 -0.24
CA GLU A 43 -14.24 15.89 0.02
C GLU A 43 -13.05 15.88 0.98
N SER A 44 -12.32 16.99 1.05
CA SER A 44 -11.05 17.06 1.78
C SER A 44 -11.22 16.88 3.29
N PRO A 45 -10.35 16.08 3.92
CA PRO A 45 -10.30 15.97 5.38
C PRO A 45 -9.68 17.21 6.05
N LEU A 46 -9.06 18.12 5.28
CA LEU A 46 -8.40 19.32 5.80
C LEU A 46 -9.43 20.43 6.08
N SER A 47 -9.19 21.23 7.12
CA SER A 47 -9.99 22.44 7.37
C SER A 47 -9.82 23.49 6.26
N ALA A 48 -10.76 24.44 6.18
CA ALA A 48 -10.67 25.52 5.19
C ALA A 48 -9.40 26.38 5.31
N ALA A 49 -8.83 26.50 6.51
CA ALA A 49 -7.55 27.20 6.73
C ALA A 49 -6.37 26.34 6.23
N GLU A 50 -6.32 25.06 6.60
CA GLU A 50 -5.24 24.14 6.17
C GLU A 50 -5.23 23.97 4.65
N ARG A 51 -6.40 23.90 3.99
CA ARG A 51 -6.48 23.82 2.52
C ARG A 51 -5.87 25.01 1.80
N LYS A 52 -5.93 26.22 2.38
CA LYS A 52 -5.33 27.42 1.76
C LYS A 52 -3.80 27.33 1.75
N GLU A 53 -3.23 26.71 2.78
CA GLU A 53 -1.78 26.53 2.92
C GLU A 53 -1.28 25.23 2.26
N PHE A 54 -2.18 24.28 1.95
CA PHE A 54 -1.85 22.97 1.40
C PHE A 54 -1.14 23.06 0.04
N LYS A 55 0.10 22.56 0.00
CA LYS A 55 0.93 22.52 -1.23
C LYS A 55 0.91 21.14 -1.92
N GLY A 56 0.56 20.11 -1.19
CA GLY A 56 0.56 18.72 -1.64
C GLY A 56 0.96 17.79 -0.50
N LEU A 57 0.60 16.51 -0.61
CA LEU A 57 1.05 15.47 0.30
C LEU A 57 2.53 15.18 0.07
N PRO A 58 3.31 14.95 1.15
CA PRO A 58 4.66 14.44 1.02
C PRO A 58 4.60 12.97 0.60
N PHE A 59 5.28 12.62 -0.50
CA PHE A 59 5.43 11.24 -0.96
C PHE A 59 6.91 10.86 -0.98
N PHE A 60 7.21 9.60 -0.67
CA PHE A 60 8.51 9.03 -0.99
C PHE A 60 8.74 9.01 -2.50
N SER A 61 10.00 9.01 -2.89
CA SER A 61 10.35 8.78 -4.30
C SER A 61 9.90 7.38 -4.73
N ILE A 62 9.38 7.29 -5.95
CA ILE A 62 8.91 6.02 -6.51
C ILE A 62 10.12 5.10 -6.71
N ASP A 63 10.16 4.01 -5.95
CA ASP A 63 11.21 3.00 -6.00
C ASP A 63 10.61 1.60 -6.15
N GLU A 64 10.90 0.96 -7.29
CA GLU A 64 10.43 -0.38 -7.62
C GLU A 64 10.99 -1.46 -6.69
N LYS A 65 12.05 -1.17 -5.93
CA LYS A 65 12.58 -2.07 -4.89
C LYS A 65 11.52 -2.46 -3.86
N TYR A 66 10.58 -1.57 -3.57
CA TYR A 66 9.48 -1.82 -2.62
C TYR A 66 8.23 -2.42 -3.28
N LYS A 67 8.25 -2.63 -4.61
CA LYS A 67 7.23 -3.39 -5.34
C LYS A 67 7.56 -4.88 -5.27
N VAL A 68 7.09 -5.54 -4.23
CA VAL A 68 7.36 -6.96 -3.98
C VAL A 68 6.20 -7.86 -4.44
N LEU A 69 6.54 -9.05 -4.93
CA LEU A 69 5.57 -10.13 -5.12
C LEU A 69 5.45 -10.90 -3.81
N ALA A 70 4.24 -10.98 -3.27
CA ALA A 70 3.94 -11.74 -2.06
C ALA A 70 3.17 -13.02 -2.37
N LYS A 71 3.53 -14.12 -1.71
CA LYS A 71 2.70 -15.32 -1.64
C LYS A 71 1.58 -15.07 -0.64
N PHE A 72 0.34 -15.17 -1.09
CA PHE A 72 -0.84 -15.08 -0.24
C PHE A 72 -1.31 -16.48 0.19
N GLU A 73 -1.48 -16.66 1.50
CA GLU A 73 -2.10 -17.83 2.12
C GLU A 73 -3.39 -17.42 2.81
N LYS A 74 -4.54 -17.86 2.25
CA LYS A 74 -5.84 -17.65 2.90
C LYS A 74 -5.95 -18.54 4.12
N LEU A 75 -6.26 -17.95 5.27
CA LEU A 75 -6.46 -18.71 6.49
C LEU A 75 -7.93 -19.16 6.59
N PRO A 76 -8.20 -20.31 7.25
CA PRO A 76 -9.56 -20.62 7.66
C PRO A 76 -10.07 -19.52 8.60
N PRO A 77 -11.39 -19.25 8.64
CA PRO A 77 -11.96 -18.29 9.59
C PRO A 77 -11.48 -18.62 11.01
N ARG A 78 -10.69 -17.74 11.60
CA ARG A 78 -10.13 -17.88 12.95
C ARG A 78 -10.54 -16.69 13.80
N SER A 79 -10.45 -16.89 15.11
CA SER A 79 -10.97 -16.03 16.19
C SER A 79 -10.78 -14.53 15.98
N LEU A 80 -11.77 -13.79 16.52
CA LEU A 80 -11.81 -12.33 16.66
C LEU A 80 -10.43 -11.73 16.98
N PHE A 81 -9.96 -10.85 16.10
CA PHE A 81 -8.87 -9.92 16.37
C PHE A 81 -9.46 -8.54 16.67
N GLN A 82 -9.20 -8.04 17.87
CA GLN A 82 -9.71 -6.75 18.31
C GLN A 82 -8.63 -5.68 18.16
N MET A 83 -8.85 -4.75 17.22
CA MET A 83 -7.99 -3.58 17.06
C MET A 83 -8.59 -2.39 17.79
N LYS A 84 -7.76 -1.73 18.61
CA LYS A 84 -8.08 -0.40 19.11
C LYS A 84 -7.87 0.61 17.99
N THR A 85 -8.80 1.54 17.87
CA THR A 85 -8.70 2.68 16.97
C THR A 85 -8.16 3.89 17.72
N THR A 86 -7.64 4.87 16.99
CA THR A 86 -7.22 6.17 17.55
C THR A 86 -8.36 6.90 18.27
N ALA A 87 -9.62 6.63 17.90
CA ALA A 87 -10.81 7.11 18.60
C ALA A 87 -11.17 6.29 19.86
N ASN A 88 -10.25 5.45 20.35
CA ASN A 88 -10.41 4.57 21.50
C ASN A 88 -11.59 3.56 21.39
N SER A 89 -12.10 3.34 20.19
CA SER A 89 -13.11 2.30 19.91
C SER A 89 -12.42 0.99 19.54
N ILE A 90 -13.02 -0.14 19.93
CA ILE A 90 -12.56 -1.47 19.54
C ILE A 90 -13.31 -1.92 18.29
N LYS A 91 -12.59 -2.46 17.31
CA LYS A 91 -13.15 -3.00 16.07
C LYS A 91 -12.75 -4.46 15.92
N ASP A 92 -13.72 -5.27 15.52
CA ASP A 92 -13.56 -6.71 15.33
C ASP A 92 -13.16 -7.03 13.89
N TYR A 93 -12.12 -7.85 13.75
CA TYR A 93 -11.58 -8.32 12.49
C TYR A 93 -11.38 -9.83 12.53
N ASP A 94 -11.42 -10.45 11.36
CA ASP A 94 -10.81 -11.77 11.15
C ASP A 94 -9.42 -11.59 10.55
N VAL A 95 -8.46 -12.43 10.95
CA VAL A 95 -7.23 -12.59 10.17
C VAL A 95 -7.59 -13.37 8.90
N TYR A 96 -7.71 -12.65 7.79
CA TYR A 96 -8.14 -13.17 6.49
C TYR A 96 -7.09 -14.05 5.83
N GLY A 97 -5.82 -13.69 5.99
CA GLY A 97 -4.71 -14.43 5.41
C GLY A 97 -3.36 -13.86 5.78
N VAL A 98 -2.31 -14.48 5.25
CA VAL A 98 -0.92 -14.06 5.46
C VAL A 98 -0.26 -13.83 4.11
N LEU A 99 0.41 -12.68 3.97
CA LEU A 99 1.31 -12.38 2.87
C LEU A 99 2.73 -12.73 3.32
N THR A 100 3.47 -13.50 2.51
CA THR A 100 4.89 -13.78 2.72
C THR A 100 5.68 -13.29 1.52
N PHE A 101 6.70 -12.48 1.74
CA PHE A 101 7.52 -11.89 0.68
C PHE A 101 8.96 -11.68 1.12
N THR A 102 9.85 -11.42 0.17
CA THR A 102 11.24 -11.11 0.43
C THR A 102 11.54 -9.67 0.03
N LEU A 103 12.19 -8.92 0.92
CA LEU A 103 12.68 -7.58 0.66
C LEU A 103 14.13 -7.52 1.14
N GLU A 104 15.05 -7.08 0.27
CA GLU A 104 16.49 -7.02 0.57
C GLU A 104 17.10 -8.34 1.07
N GLY A 105 16.59 -9.48 0.56
CA GLY A 105 17.07 -10.81 0.95
C GLY A 105 16.57 -11.29 2.32
N LYS A 106 15.74 -10.50 3.02
CA LYS A 106 15.07 -10.89 4.25
C LYS A 106 13.61 -11.25 3.97
N GLU A 107 13.14 -12.35 4.54
CA GLU A 107 11.73 -12.75 4.47
C GLU A 107 10.91 -11.98 5.51
N PHE A 108 9.74 -11.50 5.09
CA PHE A 108 8.78 -10.80 5.91
C PHE A 108 7.39 -11.42 5.76
N ARG A 109 6.56 -11.28 6.80
CA ARG A 109 5.20 -11.79 6.84
C ARG A 109 4.26 -10.71 7.35
N LEU A 110 3.15 -10.51 6.66
CA LEU A 110 2.10 -9.57 7.05
C LEU A 110 0.75 -10.26 7.14
N ASN A 111 -0.01 -9.96 8.18
CA ASN A 111 -1.39 -10.40 8.31
C ASN A 111 -2.31 -9.46 7.51
N VAL A 112 -3.24 -10.05 6.77
CA VAL A 112 -4.34 -9.34 6.12
C VAL A 112 -5.59 -9.54 6.97
N TYR A 113 -6.36 -8.48 7.19
CA TYR A 113 -7.54 -8.48 8.04
C TYR A 113 -8.80 -8.20 7.24
N GLN A 114 -9.95 -8.72 7.69
CA GLN A 114 -11.26 -8.37 7.14
C GLN A 114 -12.18 -7.88 8.26
N SER A 115 -12.76 -6.69 8.10
CA SER A 115 -13.63 -6.10 9.12
C SER A 115 -14.98 -6.81 9.19
N HIS A 116 -15.46 -7.10 10.39
CA HIS A 116 -16.79 -7.67 10.60
C HIS A 116 -17.91 -6.70 10.22
N ILE A 117 -17.69 -5.39 10.34
CA ILE A 117 -18.69 -4.36 10.02
C ILE A 117 -18.69 -4.06 8.53
N LEU A 118 -17.51 -3.93 7.91
CA LEU A 118 -17.46 -3.59 6.48
C LEU A 118 -17.90 -4.77 5.61
N ARG A 119 -17.65 -6.01 6.03
CA ARG A 119 -18.06 -7.18 5.24
C ARG A 119 -19.58 -7.33 5.08
N THR A 120 -20.38 -6.71 5.96
CA THR A 120 -21.85 -6.75 5.88
C THR A 120 -22.41 -5.63 5.00
N GLN A 121 -21.58 -4.69 4.55
CA GLN A 121 -21.97 -3.61 3.66
C GLN A 121 -21.63 -4.02 2.22
N GLU A 122 -22.61 -4.02 1.33
CA GLU A 122 -22.46 -4.46 -0.07
C GLU A 122 -21.26 -3.78 -0.77
N LYS A 123 -21.11 -2.47 -0.58
CA LYS A 123 -20.00 -1.68 -1.15
C LYS A 123 -18.62 -2.14 -0.66
N TYR A 124 -18.52 -2.69 0.55
CA TYR A 124 -17.25 -2.99 1.21
C TYR A 124 -17.08 -4.46 1.58
N GLN A 125 -17.90 -5.35 1.02
CA GLN A 125 -17.92 -6.77 1.38
C GLN A 125 -16.56 -7.45 1.21
N ASP A 126 -15.82 -7.06 0.16
CA ASP A 126 -14.53 -7.62 -0.23
C ASP A 126 -13.34 -6.75 0.22
N TYR A 127 -13.57 -5.72 1.04
CA TYR A 127 -12.49 -4.87 1.52
C TYR A 127 -11.60 -5.59 2.53
N LEU A 128 -10.31 -5.61 2.22
CA LEU A 128 -9.25 -6.16 3.07
C LEU A 128 -8.39 -5.03 3.61
N PHE A 129 -7.93 -5.20 4.83
CA PHE A 129 -7.10 -4.24 5.54
C PHE A 129 -5.72 -4.84 5.79
N LEU A 130 -4.67 -4.14 5.36
CA LEU A 130 -3.27 -4.54 5.50
C LEU A 130 -2.50 -3.47 6.28
N PRO A 131 -2.70 -3.36 7.61
CA PRO A 131 -1.88 -2.49 8.44
C PRO A 131 -0.49 -3.11 8.63
N PHE A 132 0.54 -2.27 8.62
CA PHE A 132 1.88 -2.64 9.01
C PHE A 132 2.61 -1.42 9.58
N THR A 133 3.69 -1.67 10.31
CA THR A 133 4.69 -0.66 10.65
C THR A 133 6.05 -1.10 10.12
N ASP A 134 6.97 -0.16 10.05
CA ASP A 134 8.37 -0.34 9.70
C ASP A 134 9.21 0.70 10.47
N MET A 135 10.51 0.73 10.18
CA MET A 135 11.47 1.59 10.90
C MET A 135 11.27 3.09 10.66
N THR A 136 10.49 3.49 9.64
CA THR A 136 10.20 4.89 9.34
C THR A 136 9.09 5.48 10.23
N ASN A 137 8.27 4.64 10.87
CA ASN A 137 7.12 5.11 11.67
C ASN A 137 7.55 5.96 12.86
N GLY A 138 6.94 7.13 12.99
CA GLY A 138 7.20 8.08 14.09
C GLY A 138 8.35 9.03 13.83
N GLU A 139 9.17 8.77 12.80
CA GLU A 139 10.27 9.63 12.37
C GLU A 139 9.99 10.27 11.00
N GLU A 140 9.83 9.45 9.95
CA GLU A 140 9.61 9.90 8.57
C GLU A 140 8.17 9.66 8.11
N THR A 141 7.49 8.66 8.68
CA THR A 141 6.08 8.37 8.43
C THR A 141 5.25 8.53 9.69
N TYR A 142 3.93 8.60 9.52
CA TYR A 142 3.00 8.72 10.63
C TYR A 142 3.23 7.59 11.65
N GLY A 143 3.44 7.96 12.91
CA GLY A 143 3.76 7.03 14.01
C GLY A 143 2.59 6.19 14.50
N GLY A 144 1.61 5.91 13.64
CA GLY A 144 0.41 5.15 14.01
C GLY A 144 0.74 3.82 14.70
N GLU A 145 -0.15 3.39 15.59
CA GLU A 145 -0.04 2.11 16.31
C GLU A 145 -0.41 0.94 15.39
N GLY A 146 0.38 0.68 14.34
CA GLY A 146 0.26 -0.55 13.56
C GLY A 146 0.93 -1.73 14.26
N ILE A 147 0.66 -2.94 13.78
CA ILE A 147 1.23 -4.18 14.34
C ILE A 147 2.69 -4.27 13.87
N TRP A 148 3.62 -4.30 14.82
CA TRP A 148 5.06 -4.47 14.58
C TRP A 148 5.35 -5.73 13.76
N ILE A 149 6.14 -5.57 12.69
CA ILE A 149 6.79 -6.66 11.94
C ILE A 149 8.10 -7.10 12.58
#